data_AF-A0A0U3SCH8-F1
#
_entry.id   AF-A0A0U3SCH8-F1
#
_cell.length_a   1.000
_cell.length_b   1.000
_cell.length_c   1.000
_cell.angle_alpha   90.00
_cell.angle_beta   90.00
_cell.angle_gamma   90.00
#
_symmetry.space_group_name_H-M   'P 1'
#
loop_
_entity.id
_entity.type
_entity.pdbx_description
1 polymer ?
#
loop_
_entity_poly.entity_id
_entity_poly.type
_entity_poly.pdbx_seq_one_letter_code
_entity_poly.pdbx_strand_id
1 'polypeptide(L)'
;MLLLKFLQDNNGKAELREIVDFIAENEGQNDRKHRKSVYVSLFQTHLPKLERAGIIKFDHNTVTLLKVPEDVDVYMEVVSKHDISWSTFYSGVSVLFALLGLWLNNILLVVISAIYSTLSIGVRA
;
A
#
# COMPACT_ATOMS: atom_id res chain seq x y z
N MET A 1 -5.27 6.61 -2.69
CA MET A 1 -5.32 5.28 -3.30
C MET A 1 -6.76 4.86 -3.57
N LEU A 2 -7.57 4.67 -2.53
CA LEU A 2 -8.99 4.28 -2.64
C LEU A 2 -9.87 5.26 -3.44
N LEU A 3 -9.61 6.56 -3.37
CA LEU A 3 -10.35 7.56 -4.17
C LEU A 3 -10.22 7.34 -5.68
N LEU A 4 -9.01 7.05 -6.18
CA LEU A 4 -8.79 6.87 -7.61
C LEU A 4 -9.42 5.56 -8.10
N LYS A 5 -9.26 4.49 -7.32
CA LYS A 5 -9.92 3.21 -7.55
C LYS A 5 -11.45 3.37 -7.60
N PHE A 6 -12.02 4.06 -6.61
CA PHE A 6 -13.46 4.32 -6.58
C PHE A 6 -13.94 5.09 -7.82
N LEU A 7 -13.19 6.10 -8.26
CA LEU A 7 -13.52 6.82 -9.48
C LEU A 7 -13.40 5.94 -10.73
N GLN A 8 -12.37 5.08 -10.84
CA GLN A 8 -12.25 4.13 -11.96
C GLN A 8 -13.44 3.16 -12.00
N ASP A 9 -13.87 2.66 -10.83
CA ASP A 9 -15.01 1.75 -10.71
C ASP A 9 -16.37 2.45 -10.98
N ASN A 10 -16.43 3.78 -10.84
CA ASN A 10 -17.64 4.61 -10.99
C ASN A 10 -17.55 5.58 -12.20
N ASN A 11 -17.12 5.09 -13.36
CA ASN A 11 -17.11 5.82 -14.64
C ASN A 11 -16.35 7.17 -14.61
N GLY A 12 -15.40 7.32 -13.70
CA GLY A 12 -14.57 8.52 -13.55
C GLY A 12 -15.28 9.70 -12.87
N LYS A 13 -16.46 9.54 -12.28
CA LYS A 13 -17.18 10.66 -11.65
C LYS A 13 -17.99 10.23 -10.44
N ALA A 14 -17.82 10.91 -9.32
CA ALA A 14 -18.59 10.65 -8.10
C ALA A 14 -18.68 11.86 -7.18
N GLU A 15 -19.65 11.84 -6.25
CA GLU A 15 -19.72 12.86 -5.19
C GLU A 15 -18.65 12.61 -4.12
N LEU A 16 -18.09 13.68 -3.56
CA LEU A 16 -17.10 13.59 -2.47
C LEU A 16 -17.65 12.81 -1.26
N ARG A 17 -18.96 12.91 -1.01
CA ARG A 17 -19.59 12.19 0.09
C ARG A 17 -19.56 10.68 -0.13
N GLU A 18 -19.88 10.21 -1.34
CA GLU A 18 -19.84 8.79 -1.70
C GLU A 18 -18.42 8.23 -1.56
N ILE A 19 -17.42 9.02 -1.99
CA ILE A 19 -16.01 8.66 -1.84
C ILE A 19 -15.61 8.56 -0.36
N VAL A 20 -16.09 9.47 0.49
CA VAL A 20 -15.84 9.44 1.94
C VAL A 20 -16.48 8.21 2.59
N ASP A 21 -17.73 7.92 2.24
CA ASP A 21 -18.45 6.77 2.78
C ASP A 21 -17.75 5.46 2.39
N PHE A 22 -17.34 5.33 1.12
CA PHE A 22 -16.57 4.18 0.63
C PHE A 22 -15.23 3.99 1.35
N ILE A 23 -14.46 5.07 1.53
CA ILE A 23 -13.15 4.99 2.20
C ILE A 23 -13.31 4.59 3.67
N ALA A 24 -14.26 5.19 4.37
CA ALA A 24 -14.53 4.88 5.78
C ALA A 24 -14.93 3.41 5.98
N GLU A 25 -15.78 2.88 5.09
CA GLU A 25 -16.17 1.46 5.11
C GLU A 25 -14.99 0.53 4.83
N ASN A 26 -14.14 0.87 3.85
CA ASN A 26 -12.96 0.07 3.53
C ASN A 26 -11.88 0.12 4.63
N GLU A 27 -11.83 1.18 5.43
CA GLU A 27 -10.96 1.29 6.63
C GLU A 27 -11.55 0.56 7.86
N GLY A 28 -12.73 -0.05 7.73
CA GLY A 28 -13.40 -0.80 8.81
C GLY A 28 -13.98 0.09 9.91
N GLN A 29 -14.08 1.41 9.68
CA GLN A 29 -14.59 2.39 10.64
C GLN A 29 -15.60 3.32 9.98
N ASN A 30 -16.89 3.13 10.26
CA ASN A 30 -17.96 3.97 9.68
C ASN A 30 -18.67 4.86 10.72
N ASP A 31 -17.94 5.35 11.73
CA ASP A 31 -18.49 6.32 12.66
C ASP A 31 -18.41 7.75 12.09
N ARG A 32 -19.25 8.64 12.63
CA ARG A 32 -19.38 10.02 12.14
C ARG A 32 -18.08 10.83 12.29
N LYS A 33 -17.28 10.58 13.34
CA LYS A 33 -16.03 11.29 13.59
C LYS A 33 -14.97 10.86 12.58
N HIS A 34 -14.89 9.56 12.30
CA HIS A 34 -14.00 9.01 11.28
C HIS A 34 -14.35 9.54 9.88
N ARG A 35 -15.62 9.47 9.44
CA ARG A 35 -16.06 10.05 8.15
C ARG A 35 -15.71 11.53 8.02
N LYS A 36 -15.88 12.31 9.10
CA LYS A 36 -15.49 13.73 9.11
C LYS A 36 -13.97 13.89 8.95
N SER A 37 -13.18 13.04 9.58
CA SER A 37 -11.72 13.03 9.44
C SER A 37 -11.30 12.73 7.99
N VAL A 38 -11.89 11.70 7.38
CA VAL A 38 -11.65 11.34 5.98
C VAL A 38 -12.02 12.50 5.05
N TYR A 39 -13.21 13.08 5.22
CA TYR A 39 -13.66 14.25 4.45
C TYR A 39 -12.65 15.40 4.53
N VAL A 40 -12.23 15.77 5.75
CA VAL A 40 -11.29 16.87 5.98
C VAL A 40 -9.94 16.58 5.33
N SER A 41 -9.41 15.37 5.50
CA SER A 41 -8.14 14.96 4.90
C SER A 41 -8.19 15.01 3.37
N LEU A 42 -9.25 14.47 2.76
CA LEU A 42 -9.46 14.50 1.32
C LEU A 42 -9.49 15.93 0.81
N PHE A 43 -10.31 16.77 1.45
CA PHE A 43 -10.51 18.15 1.02
C PHE A 43 -9.25 19.00 1.17
N GLN A 44 -8.51 18.86 2.28
CA GLN A 44 -7.35 19.72 2.57
C GLN A 44 -6.09 19.29 1.84
N THR A 45 -5.86 17.97 1.70
CA THR A 45 -4.57 17.45 1.25
C THR A 45 -4.68 16.75 -0.09
N HIS A 46 -5.61 15.81 -0.24
CA HIS A 46 -5.62 14.90 -1.39
C HIS A 46 -6.19 15.53 -2.65
N LEU A 47 -7.38 16.15 -2.57
CA LEU A 47 -8.01 16.79 -3.73
C LEU A 47 -7.11 17.89 -4.32
N PRO A 48 -6.57 18.85 -3.52
CA PRO A 48 -5.74 19.91 -4.09
C PRO A 48 -4.42 19.40 -4.69
N LYS A 49 -3.89 18.27 -4.21
CA LYS A 49 -2.70 17.65 -4.79
C LYS A 49 -3.01 16.98 -6.13
N LEU A 50 -4.11 16.26 -6.22
CA LEU A 50 -4.54 15.57 -7.44
C LEU A 50 -5.00 16.56 -8.52
N GLU A 51 -5.63 17.68 -8.12
CA GLU A 51 -6.01 18.75 -9.04
C GLU A 51 -4.79 19.46 -9.63
N ARG A 52 -3.79 19.81 -8.80
CA ARG A 52 -2.52 20.39 -9.27
C ARG A 52 -1.76 19.45 -10.20
N ALA A 53 -1.89 18.15 -10.01
CA ALA A 53 -1.30 17.14 -10.89
C ALA A 53 -2.12 16.91 -12.19
N GLY A 54 -3.27 17.57 -12.35
CA GLY A 54 -4.14 17.41 -13.52
C GLY A 54 -4.81 16.04 -13.61
N ILE A 55 -4.89 15.30 -12.51
CA ILE A 55 -5.45 13.95 -12.48
C ILE A 55 -6.98 14.01 -12.33
N ILE A 56 -7.47 14.91 -11.48
CA ILE A 56 -8.89 15.12 -11.22
C ILE A 56 -9.27 16.59 -11.42
N LYS A 57 -10.57 16.83 -11.52
CA LYS A 57 -11.22 18.12 -11.35
C LYS A 57 -12.20 18.02 -10.20
N PHE A 58 -12.16 18.96 -9.27
CA PHE A 58 -13.14 19.03 -8.17
C PHE A 58 -14.01 20.27 -8.33
N ASP A 59 -15.32 20.07 -8.50
CA ASP A 59 -16.28 21.15 -8.69
C ASP A 59 -17.63 20.80 -8.08
N HIS A 60 -18.27 21.74 -7.37
CA HIS A 60 -19.58 21.55 -6.72
C HIS A 60 -19.74 20.20 -6.00
N ASN A 61 -18.80 19.87 -5.09
CA ASN A 61 -18.76 18.60 -4.35
C ASN A 61 -18.61 17.33 -5.20
N THR A 62 -18.36 17.46 -6.49
CA THR A 62 -18.19 16.35 -7.43
C THR A 62 -16.73 16.24 -7.84
N VAL A 63 -16.19 15.02 -7.78
CA VAL A 63 -14.84 14.70 -8.25
C VAL A 63 -14.97 14.02 -9.61
N THR A 64 -14.27 14.55 -10.61
CA THR A 64 -14.21 13.98 -11.96
C THR A 64 -12.76 13.63 -12.32
N LEU A 65 -12.52 12.43 -12.80
CA LEU A 65 -11.23 11.95 -13.28
C LEU A 65 -10.96 12.52 -14.67
N LEU A 66 -9.86 13.25 -14.83
CA LEU A 66 -9.47 13.88 -16.10
C LEU A 66 -8.51 13.00 -16.90
N LYS A 67 -7.54 12.40 -16.20
CA LYS A 67 -6.57 11.49 -16.78
C LYS A 67 -6.43 10.29 -15.86
N VAL A 68 -6.55 9.08 -16.41
CA VAL A 68 -6.12 7.87 -15.71
C VAL A 68 -4.60 7.90 -15.72
N PRO A 69 -3.93 7.99 -14.56
CA PRO A 69 -2.48 7.95 -14.56
C PRO A 69 -2.06 6.53 -14.93
N GLU A 70 -1.42 6.35 -16.09
CA GLU A 70 -0.89 5.06 -16.54
C GLU A 70 0.14 4.50 -15.52
N ASP A 71 0.79 5.37 -14.74
CA ASP A 71 1.80 5.00 -13.73
C ASP A 71 1.28 4.87 -12.30
N VAL A 72 -0.03 5.02 -12.05
CA VAL A 72 -0.54 4.81 -10.69
C VAL A 72 -0.37 3.35 -10.27
N ASP A 73 -0.50 2.39 -11.19
CA ASP A 73 -0.24 0.97 -10.92
C ASP A 73 1.23 0.71 -10.50
N VAL A 74 2.19 1.50 -11.00
CA VAL A 74 3.63 1.34 -10.70
C VAL A 74 3.97 1.76 -9.26
N TYR A 75 3.19 2.65 -8.65
CA TYR A 75 3.31 3.02 -7.23
C TYR A 75 2.20 2.42 -6.36
N MET A 76 1.21 1.76 -6.97
CA MET A 76 0.12 1.02 -6.36
C MET A 76 0.30 -0.49 -6.48
N GLU A 77 1.53 -1.03 -6.44
CA GLU A 77 1.70 -2.44 -6.07
C GLU A 77 1.16 -2.61 -4.64
N VAL A 78 -0.16 -2.80 -4.57
CA VAL A 78 -0.85 -3.59 -3.56
C VAL A 78 -0.05 -4.87 -3.56
N VAL A 79 0.77 -5.05 -2.52
CA VAL A 79 1.62 -6.22 -2.27
C VAL A 79 0.95 -7.42 -2.93
N SER A 80 1.48 -7.78 -4.10
CA SER A 80 0.86 -8.72 -4.99
C SER A 80 0.69 -9.99 -4.18
N LYS A 81 -0.46 -10.67 -4.23
CA LYS A 81 -0.63 -11.99 -3.57
C LYS A 81 0.40 -13.05 -4.01
N HIS A 82 1.28 -12.73 -4.96
CA HIS A 82 2.39 -13.54 -5.45
C HIS A 82 3.77 -13.03 -5.02
N ASP A 83 3.85 -12.02 -4.15
CA ASP A 83 5.13 -11.56 -3.61
C ASP A 83 5.68 -12.62 -2.67
N ILE A 84 6.94 -12.99 -2.88
CA ILE A 84 7.68 -13.88 -2.01
C ILE A 84 7.65 -13.26 -0.62
N SER A 85 7.00 -13.92 0.33
CA SER A 85 6.92 -13.40 1.70
C SER A 85 8.33 -13.13 2.22
N TRP A 86 8.49 -12.05 2.99
CA TRP A 86 9.79 -11.72 3.57
C TRP A 86 10.38 -12.90 4.35
N SER A 87 9.54 -13.72 5.00
CA SER A 87 9.98 -14.95 5.66
C SER A 87 10.54 -16.00 4.69
N THR A 88 9.94 -16.18 3.51
CA THR A 88 10.50 -17.05 2.46
C THR A 88 11.85 -16.55 1.96
N PHE A 89 12.00 -15.24 1.74
CA PHE A 89 13.26 -14.64 1.32
C PHE A 89 14.37 -14.82 2.37
N TYR A 90 14.09 -14.47 3.64
CA TYR A 90 15.06 -14.62 4.73
C TYR A 90 15.39 -16.08 5.03
N SER A 91 14.44 -17.00 4.87
CA SER A 91 14.68 -18.45 5.01
C SER A 91 15.66 -18.96 3.96
N GLY A 92 15.46 -18.58 2.68
CA GLY A 92 16.38 -18.97 1.60
C GLY A 92 17.79 -18.41 1.80
N VAL A 93 17.88 -17.13 2.17
CA VAL A 93 19.16 -16.46 2.47
C VAL A 93 19.86 -17.10 3.67
N SER A 94 19.12 -17.42 4.74
CA SER A 94 19.67 -18.09 5.93
C SER A 94 20.27 -19.46 5.60
N VAL A 95 19.56 -20.29 4.82
CA VAL A 95 20.07 -21.60 4.38
C VAL A 95 21.34 -21.46 3.56
N LEU A 96 21.39 -20.49 2.63
CA LEU A 96 22.59 -20.24 1.82
C LEU A 96 23.79 -19.85 2.68
N PHE A 97 23.61 -18.92 3.63
CA PHE A 97 24.68 -18.51 4.55
C PHE A 97 25.12 -19.64 5.48
N ALA A 98 24.21 -20.50 5.93
CA ALA A 98 24.53 -21.66 6.76
C ALA A 98 25.40 -22.67 5.98
N LEU A 99 25.03 -22.98 4.73
CA LEU A 99 25.79 -23.89 3.86
C LEU A 99 27.18 -23.33 3.56
N LEU A 100 27.28 -22.04 3.22
CA LEU A 100 28.57 -21.39 2.97
C LEU A 100 29.44 -21.31 4.24
N GLY A 101 28.84 -21.04 5.40
CA GLY A 101 29.54 -20.99 6.68
C GLY A 101 30.14 -22.35 7.06
N LEU A 102 29.40 -23.44 6.84
CA LEU A 102 29.88 -24.80 7.05
C LEU A 102 30.99 -25.18 6.05
N TRP A 103 30.83 -24.82 4.78
CA TRP A 103 31.81 -25.14 3.74
C TRP A 103 33.14 -24.40 3.93
N LEU A 104 33.09 -23.12 4.36
CA LEU A 104 34.27 -22.29 4.61
C LEU A 104 34.82 -22.42 6.04
N ASN A 105 34.19 -23.24 6.89
CA ASN A 105 34.47 -23.36 8.33
C ASN A 105 34.52 -22.00 9.05
N ASN A 106 33.63 -21.09 8.66
CA ASN A 106 33.59 -19.71 9.15
C ASN A 106 32.43 -19.50 10.12
N ILE A 107 32.76 -19.39 11.40
CA ILE A 107 31.79 -19.28 12.49
C ILE A 107 30.92 -18.01 12.40
N LEU A 108 31.44 -16.93 11.80
CA LEU A 108 30.70 -15.67 11.65
C LEU A 108 29.52 -15.82 10.70
N LEU A 109 29.68 -16.58 9.61
CA LEU A 109 28.60 -16.83 8.65
C LEU A 109 27.49 -17.69 9.27
N VAL A 110 27.85 -18.64 10.12
CA VAL A 110 26.90 -19.48 10.86
C VAL A 110 26.10 -18.63 11.86
N VAL A 111 26.75 -17.75 12.60
CA VAL A 111 26.08 -16.82 13.53
C VAL A 111 25.13 -15.88 12.77
N ILE A 112 25.57 -15.33 11.63
CA ILE A 112 24.73 -14.47 10.77
C ILE A 112 23.49 -15.23 10.27
N SER A 113 23.63 -16.47 9.81
CA SER A 113 22.49 -17.30 9.36
C SER A 113 21.47 -17.54 10.47
N ALA A 114 21.91 -17.76 11.71
CA ALA A 114 21.05 -17.99 12.86
C ALA A 114 20.22 -16.74 13.20
N ILE A 115 20.84 -15.55 13.10
CA ILE A 115 20.15 -14.26 13.29
C ILE A 115 19.09 -14.04 12.22
N TYR A 116 19.39 -14.32 10.95
CA TYR A 116 18.39 -14.20 9.88
C TYR A 116 17.25 -15.21 10.01
N SER A 117 17.53 -16.41 10.52
CA SER A 117 16.51 -17.43 10.76
C SER A 117 15.53 -17.03 11.86
N THR A 118 16.00 -16.39 12.93
CA THR A 118 15.09 -15.90 14.00
C THR A 118 14.28 -14.69 13.54
N LEU A 119 14.88 -13.81 12.74
CA LEU A 119 14.17 -12.68 12.13
C LEU A 119 13.05 -13.16 11.18
N SER A 120 13.30 -14.23 10.43
CA SER A 120 12.30 -14.85 9.55
C SER A 120 11.06 -15.39 10.27
N ILE A 121 11.17 -15.77 11.54
CA ILE A 121 10.05 -16.30 12.33
C ILE A 121 9.19 -15.16 12.91
N GLY A 122 9.81 -14.00 13.17
CA GLY A 122 9.14 -12.83 13.76
C GLY A 122 8.43 -11.91 12.77
N VAL A 123 8.85 -11.92 11.50
CA VAL A 123 8.19 -11.15 10.43
C VAL A 123 6.94 -11.91 9.98
N ARG A 124 5.81 -11.67 10.65
CA ARG A 124 4.50 -12.12 10.18
C ARG A 124 4.20 -11.46 8.84
N ALA A 125 3.84 -12.29 7.86
CA ALA A 125 3.20 -11.91 6.60
C ALA A 125 1.84 -11.25 6.87
#